data_AF-A0A0B6TMR8-F1
#
_entry.id   AF-A0A0B6TMR8-F1
#
_cell.length_a   1.000
_cell.length_b   1.000
_cell.length_c   1.000
_cell.angle_alpha   90.00
_cell.angle_beta   90.00
_cell.angle_gamma   90.00
#
_symmetry.space_group_name_H-M   'P 1'
#
loop_
_entity.id
_entity.type
_entity.pdbx_description
1 polymer ?
#
loop_
_entity_poly.entity_id
_entity_poly.type
_entity_poly.pdbx_seq_one_letter_code
_entity_poly.pdbx_strand_id
1 'polypeptide(L)'
;MIPAHGAQLSVTATSIRIERSALTAALTGRQSLEVPLSSVTGVSLTPPSLVDVGRVLLEGPDLVVEFAPNQTADAEDFLADVEAALRGEAPVASTGGVPGLNFVGFDVETANGDVGSICQIGAVRVVDGVEVAAASWLCAPPSGLTEFSPENIAVHGITPADVAGQPDFAARLPGLLEFIGDLPVVAHNAQFDMMALQRACAASDLEVPALAFGCSLILARGAGLGLRSHRLPVVAEALAVPLGRHHDAAEDARAAALITVELARRVGHRGGFTDFQHAAGFTMGALSPERTWPVLRDRSGARTALAQAEAQQVQEKPEKKAPRRAPWQSVATPDAVPEPNPDADPAGPLFGQNVTLTGDFEPFDKGRLWSGIAALGASVGKNVTRKTTILVAGTWATKTSKEKRAEELIAKGQDIQIWTSAQLFAVLGLEEDEEQPPF
;
A
#
# COMPACT_ATOMS: atom_id res chain seq x y z
N MET A 1 -8.92 9.28 -19.20
CA MET A 1 -9.12 9.15 -20.66
C MET A 1 -9.23 7.69 -20.98
N ILE A 2 -10.29 7.31 -21.68
CA ILE A 2 -10.65 5.92 -21.98
C ILE A 2 -10.08 5.59 -23.37
N PRO A 3 -9.25 4.55 -23.51
CA PRO A 3 -8.70 4.19 -24.81
C PRO A 3 -9.77 3.55 -25.70
N ALA A 4 -9.77 3.89 -26.98
CA ALA A 4 -10.67 3.33 -27.99
C ALA A 4 -9.89 3.01 -29.27
N HIS A 5 -10.51 2.32 -30.21
CA HIS A 5 -9.86 1.94 -31.46
C HIS A 5 -9.44 3.20 -32.25
N GLY A 6 -8.15 3.50 -32.24
CA GLY A 6 -7.58 4.67 -32.92
C GLY A 6 -7.89 6.03 -32.26
N ALA A 7 -8.34 6.06 -31.01
CA ALA A 7 -8.66 7.29 -30.28
C ALA A 7 -8.49 7.17 -28.75
N GLN A 8 -8.51 8.32 -28.08
CA GLN A 8 -8.63 8.49 -26.64
C GLN A 8 -9.90 9.30 -26.36
N LEU A 9 -10.70 8.86 -25.41
CA LEU A 9 -12.00 9.45 -25.10
C LEU A 9 -11.96 10.14 -23.74
N SER A 10 -12.68 11.23 -23.62
CA SER A 10 -13.00 11.86 -22.35
C SER A 10 -14.44 12.34 -22.37
N VAL A 11 -15.17 12.04 -21.31
CA VAL A 11 -16.52 12.53 -21.06
C VAL A 11 -16.45 13.56 -19.95
N THR A 12 -17.17 14.66 -20.14
CA THR A 12 -17.39 15.71 -19.14
C THR A 12 -18.89 15.88 -18.93
N ALA A 13 -19.29 16.69 -17.95
CA ALA A 13 -20.70 17.03 -17.73
C ALA A 13 -21.36 17.74 -18.92
N THR A 14 -20.58 18.26 -19.88
CA THR A 14 -21.11 19.08 -20.99
C THR A 14 -20.73 18.60 -22.38
N SER A 15 -19.68 17.81 -22.53
CA SER A 15 -19.20 17.34 -23.83
C SER A 15 -18.45 16.01 -23.75
N ILE A 16 -18.43 15.30 -24.87
CA ILE A 16 -17.61 14.13 -25.13
C ILE A 16 -16.52 14.55 -26.10
N ARG A 17 -15.26 14.34 -25.72
CA ARG A 17 -14.09 14.67 -26.54
C ARG A 17 -13.39 13.39 -26.99
N ILE A 18 -13.16 13.29 -28.29
CA ILE A 18 -12.52 12.18 -28.97
C ILE A 18 -11.22 12.70 -29.57
N GLU A 19 -10.08 12.32 -28.98
CA GLU A 19 -8.75 12.65 -29.47
C GLU A 19 -8.23 11.49 -30.32
N ARG A 20 -8.01 11.72 -31.61
CA ARG A 20 -7.57 10.67 -32.52
C ARG A 20 -6.09 10.37 -32.34
N SER A 21 -5.71 9.10 -32.51
CA SER A 21 -4.30 8.71 -32.60
C SER A 21 -3.62 9.46 -33.75
N ALA A 22 -2.29 9.61 -33.69
CA ALA A 22 -1.53 10.28 -34.76
C ALA A 22 -1.79 9.68 -36.15
N LEU A 23 -1.90 8.34 -36.23
CA LEU A 23 -2.21 7.63 -37.47
C LEU A 23 -3.64 7.96 -37.95
N THR A 24 -4.64 7.84 -37.07
CA THR A 24 -6.04 8.11 -37.43
C THR A 24 -6.25 9.59 -37.80
N ALA A 25 -5.58 10.51 -37.11
CA ALA A 25 -5.60 11.93 -37.42
C ALA A 25 -5.00 12.22 -38.80
N ALA A 26 -3.89 11.58 -39.16
CA ALA A 26 -3.29 11.69 -40.49
C ALA A 26 -4.20 11.14 -41.59
N LEU A 27 -4.89 10.02 -41.35
CA LEU A 27 -5.81 9.40 -42.31
C LEU A 27 -7.11 10.18 -42.50
N THR A 28 -7.64 10.77 -41.44
CA THR A 28 -8.95 11.47 -41.46
C THR A 28 -8.85 12.99 -41.62
N GLY A 29 -7.64 13.55 -41.50
CA GLY A 29 -7.40 14.99 -41.53
C GLY A 29 -7.95 15.77 -40.33
N ARG A 30 -8.35 15.09 -39.24
CA ARG A 30 -8.97 15.71 -38.06
C ARG A 30 -8.35 15.17 -36.77
N GLN A 31 -7.71 16.01 -35.98
CA GLN A 31 -7.03 15.60 -34.74
C GLN A 31 -8.00 15.27 -33.60
N SER A 32 -9.08 16.03 -33.45
CA SER A 32 -10.08 15.81 -32.41
C SER A 32 -11.50 15.99 -32.94
N LEU A 33 -12.46 15.51 -32.17
CA LEU A 33 -13.88 15.78 -32.32
C LEU A 33 -14.46 16.04 -30.93
N GLU A 34 -15.25 17.09 -30.81
CA GLU A 34 -16.01 17.40 -29.58
C GLU A 34 -17.49 17.32 -29.89
N VAL A 35 -18.22 16.54 -29.10
CA VAL A 35 -19.65 16.30 -29.21
C VAL A 35 -20.32 16.92 -27.98
N PRO A 36 -21.18 17.94 -28.14
CA PRO A 36 -21.94 18.48 -27.03
C PRO A 36 -22.83 17.39 -26.43
N LEU A 37 -22.79 17.20 -25.10
CA LEU A 37 -23.61 16.18 -24.44
C LEU A 37 -25.12 16.43 -24.65
N SER A 38 -25.51 17.70 -24.76
CA SER A 38 -26.88 18.09 -25.09
C SER A 38 -27.37 17.60 -26.47
N SER A 39 -26.47 17.16 -27.34
CA SER A 39 -26.82 16.58 -28.65
C SER A 39 -27.03 15.07 -28.60
N VAL A 40 -26.62 14.42 -27.50
CA VAL A 40 -26.77 12.97 -27.29
C VAL A 40 -28.13 12.68 -26.67
N THR A 41 -28.97 11.92 -27.35
CA THR A 41 -30.32 11.54 -26.90
C THR A 41 -30.39 10.15 -26.30
N GLY A 42 -29.34 9.35 -26.49
CA GLY A 42 -29.24 7.97 -26.04
C GLY A 42 -27.86 7.40 -26.34
N VAL A 43 -27.54 6.27 -25.74
CA VAL A 43 -26.29 5.56 -25.97
C VAL A 43 -26.55 4.06 -25.93
N SER A 44 -25.93 3.32 -26.85
CA SER A 44 -26.04 1.86 -26.89
C SER A 44 -24.69 1.22 -27.20
N LEU A 45 -24.45 0.07 -26.55
CA LEU A 45 -23.21 -0.70 -26.69
C LEU A 45 -23.49 -2.02 -27.40
N THR A 46 -22.75 -2.26 -28.47
CA THR A 46 -22.47 -3.61 -28.98
C THR A 46 -21.09 -4.00 -28.48
N PRO A 47 -20.96 -4.94 -27.54
CA PRO A 47 -19.66 -5.27 -26.94
C PRO A 47 -18.72 -5.90 -27.98
N PRO A 48 -17.40 -5.72 -27.83
CA PRO A 48 -16.42 -6.44 -28.64
C PRO A 48 -16.57 -7.96 -28.48
N SER A 49 -16.26 -8.70 -29.55
CA SER A 49 -16.12 -10.15 -29.52
C SER A 49 -14.63 -10.53 -29.60
N LEU A 50 -14.30 -11.82 -29.54
CA LEU A 50 -12.91 -12.27 -29.74
C LEU A 50 -12.34 -11.89 -31.13
N VAL A 51 -13.21 -11.64 -32.11
CA VAL A 51 -12.81 -11.39 -33.50
C VAL A 51 -13.37 -10.08 -34.07
N ASP A 52 -14.40 -9.50 -33.44
CA ASP A 52 -15.07 -8.30 -33.92
C ASP A 52 -14.83 -7.12 -32.99
N VAL A 53 -14.73 -5.93 -33.58
CA VAL A 53 -14.70 -4.67 -32.83
C VAL A 53 -16.03 -4.41 -32.14
N GLY A 54 -15.97 -3.90 -30.92
CA GLY A 54 -17.14 -3.36 -30.22
C GLY A 54 -17.47 -1.96 -30.72
N ARG A 55 -18.71 -1.54 -30.50
CA ARG A 55 -19.26 -0.27 -30.96
C ARG A 55 -20.14 0.36 -29.89
N VAL A 56 -19.83 1.61 -29.54
CA VAL A 56 -20.75 2.47 -28.80
C VAL A 56 -21.35 3.46 -29.78
N LEU A 57 -22.68 3.46 -29.91
CA LEU A 57 -23.43 4.42 -30.70
C LEU A 57 -23.91 5.55 -29.80
N LEU A 58 -23.52 6.78 -30.13
CA LEU A 58 -24.10 8.00 -29.56
C LEU A 58 -25.29 8.41 -30.42
N GLU A 59 -26.50 8.17 -29.92
CA GLU A 59 -27.76 8.52 -30.59
C GLU A 59 -27.98 10.02 -30.53
N GLY A 60 -28.52 10.62 -31.60
CA GLY A 60 -28.60 12.07 -31.77
C GLY A 60 -27.58 12.57 -32.81
N PRO A 61 -26.27 12.53 -32.54
CA PRO A 61 -25.25 12.84 -33.55
C PRO A 61 -24.98 11.70 -34.54
N ASP A 62 -25.54 10.50 -34.31
CA ASP A 62 -25.30 9.28 -35.12
C ASP A 62 -23.80 8.96 -35.25
N LEU A 63 -23.10 9.03 -34.11
CA LEU A 63 -21.66 8.85 -34.05
C LEU A 63 -21.32 7.49 -33.43
N VAL A 64 -20.54 6.69 -34.15
CA VAL A 64 -20.03 5.40 -33.68
C VAL A 64 -18.60 5.55 -33.18
N VAL A 65 -18.36 5.06 -31.96
CA VAL A 65 -17.02 4.90 -31.37
C VAL A 65 -16.69 3.41 -31.32
N GLU A 66 -15.56 3.03 -31.90
CA GLU A 66 -15.15 1.63 -32.02
C GLU A 66 -14.14 1.25 -30.92
N PHE A 67 -14.19 0.01 -30.47
CA PHE A 67 -13.32 -0.57 -29.45
C PHE A 67 -12.74 -1.89 -29.98
N ALA A 68 -11.44 -2.12 -29.80
CA ALA A 68 -10.82 -3.36 -30.26
C ALA A 68 -11.34 -4.60 -29.47
N PRO A 69 -11.16 -5.83 -30.00
CA PRO A 69 -11.60 -7.08 -29.34
C PRO A 69 -11.21 -7.23 -27.86
N ASN A 70 -10.09 -6.64 -27.44
CA ASN A 70 -9.59 -6.69 -26.06
C ASN A 70 -9.98 -5.48 -25.20
N GLN A 71 -10.92 -4.64 -25.67
CA GLN A 71 -11.31 -3.38 -25.05
C GLN A 71 -12.76 -3.37 -24.54
N THR A 72 -13.29 -4.52 -24.12
CA THR A 72 -14.65 -4.62 -23.58
C THR A 72 -14.84 -3.70 -22.37
N ALA A 73 -13.88 -3.70 -21.45
CA ALA A 73 -13.91 -2.88 -20.24
C ALA A 73 -13.87 -1.36 -20.54
N ASP A 74 -13.14 -0.96 -21.58
CA ASP A 74 -13.08 0.44 -22.03
C ASP A 74 -14.41 0.88 -22.67
N ALA A 75 -15.05 -0.02 -23.43
CA ALA A 75 -16.35 0.24 -24.06
C ALA A 75 -17.46 0.41 -23.02
N GLU A 76 -17.45 -0.43 -21.98
CA GLU A 76 -18.35 -0.35 -20.82
C GLU A 76 -18.10 0.92 -20.00
N ASP A 77 -16.83 1.31 -19.78
CA ASP A 77 -16.49 2.57 -19.11
C ASP A 77 -17.00 3.78 -19.87
N PHE A 78 -16.82 3.78 -21.19
CA PHE A 78 -17.28 4.89 -22.01
C PHE A 78 -18.81 4.99 -22.01
N LEU A 79 -19.51 3.84 -22.09
CA LEU A 79 -20.96 3.79 -21.95
C LEU A 79 -21.39 4.36 -20.59
N ALA A 80 -20.82 3.86 -19.50
CA ALA A 80 -21.18 4.25 -18.14
C ALA A 80 -20.93 5.75 -17.89
N ASP A 81 -19.81 6.29 -18.36
CA ASP A 81 -19.48 7.70 -18.25
C ASP A 81 -20.45 8.59 -19.02
N VAL A 82 -20.85 8.20 -20.23
CA VAL A 82 -21.85 8.95 -21.02
C VAL A 82 -23.21 8.91 -20.33
N GLU A 83 -23.65 7.75 -19.85
CA GLU A 83 -24.91 7.62 -19.11
C GLU A 83 -24.91 8.42 -17.81
N ALA A 84 -23.81 8.39 -17.05
CA ALA A 84 -23.64 9.19 -15.84
C ALA A 84 -23.76 10.69 -16.16
N ALA A 85 -23.02 11.15 -17.17
CA ALA A 85 -23.07 12.55 -17.59
C ALA A 85 -24.49 12.97 -18.03
N LEU A 86 -25.24 12.10 -18.73
CA LEU A 86 -26.63 12.35 -19.13
C LEU A 86 -27.58 12.46 -17.93
N ARG A 87 -27.29 11.78 -16.81
CA ARG A 87 -28.02 11.92 -15.54
C ARG A 87 -27.56 13.12 -14.70
N GLY A 88 -26.53 13.85 -15.14
CA GLY A 88 -25.90 14.93 -14.37
C GLY A 88 -24.94 14.43 -13.28
N GLU A 89 -24.53 13.18 -13.35
CA GLU A 89 -23.51 12.57 -12.47
C GLU A 89 -22.10 12.78 -13.07
N ALA A 90 -21.06 12.66 -12.24
CA ALA A 90 -19.69 12.82 -12.71
C ALA A 90 -19.20 11.55 -13.44
N PRO A 91 -18.63 11.66 -14.66
CA PRO A 91 -18.02 10.54 -15.36
C PRO A 91 -16.72 10.11 -14.66
N VAL A 92 -16.61 8.84 -14.28
CA VAL A 92 -15.56 8.30 -13.41
C VAL A 92 -14.33 7.88 -14.22
N ALA A 93 -14.49 7.06 -15.25
CA ALA A 93 -13.36 6.48 -15.97
C ALA A 93 -12.59 7.54 -16.79
N SER A 94 -13.30 8.55 -17.28
CA SER A 94 -12.76 9.71 -17.99
C SER A 94 -11.85 10.55 -17.10
N THR A 95 -12.12 10.59 -15.80
CA THR A 95 -11.27 11.28 -14.79
C THR A 95 -10.11 10.43 -14.29
N GLY A 96 -10.02 9.16 -14.71
CA GLY A 96 -8.98 8.23 -14.25
C GLY A 96 -9.33 7.51 -12.94
N GLY A 97 -10.60 7.52 -12.54
CA GLY A 97 -11.11 6.76 -11.40
C GLY A 97 -11.04 5.25 -11.59
N VAL A 98 -11.32 4.52 -10.51
CA VAL A 98 -11.36 3.06 -10.45
C VAL A 98 -12.75 2.65 -9.95
N PRO A 99 -13.69 2.29 -10.85
CA PRO A 99 -15.08 2.03 -10.47
C PRO A 99 -15.23 1.02 -9.33
N GLY A 100 -16.06 1.34 -8.34
CA GLY A 100 -16.31 0.57 -7.13
C GLY A 100 -15.26 0.74 -6.02
N LEU A 101 -14.13 1.40 -6.30
CA LEU A 101 -13.05 1.55 -5.32
C LEU A 101 -13.37 2.68 -4.33
N ASN A 102 -14.12 2.32 -3.29
CA ASN A 102 -14.60 3.24 -2.26
C ASN A 102 -13.87 2.99 -0.93
N PHE A 103 -13.28 4.04 -0.36
CA PHE A 103 -12.60 3.99 0.94
C PHE A 103 -12.33 5.41 1.47
N VAL A 104 -11.79 5.52 2.68
CA VAL A 104 -11.34 6.78 3.27
C VAL A 104 -9.84 6.76 3.55
N GLY A 105 -9.09 7.62 2.88
CA GLY A 105 -7.71 7.95 3.25
C GLY A 105 -7.66 8.57 4.64
N PHE A 106 -6.70 8.19 5.48
CA PHE A 106 -6.60 8.64 6.86
C PHE A 106 -5.14 8.79 7.28
N ASP A 107 -4.87 9.78 8.13
CA ASP A 107 -3.57 10.04 8.73
C ASP A 107 -3.75 10.90 9.98
N VAL A 108 -2.82 10.82 10.94
CA VAL A 108 -2.82 11.62 12.16
C VAL A 108 -1.42 12.15 12.50
N GLU A 109 -1.38 13.36 13.04
CA GLU A 109 -0.18 13.90 13.69
C GLU A 109 -0.32 13.77 15.21
N THR A 110 0.80 13.51 15.89
CA THR A 110 0.85 13.36 17.35
C THR A 110 1.70 14.46 18.00
N ALA A 111 1.26 14.96 19.15
CA ALA A 111 1.92 16.06 19.86
C ALA A 111 3.23 15.64 20.55
N ASN A 112 3.35 14.37 20.95
CA ASN A 112 4.50 13.87 21.68
C ASN A 112 4.75 12.37 21.42
N GLY A 113 5.69 11.78 22.18
CA GLY A 113 6.11 10.38 22.04
C GLY A 113 5.04 9.35 22.46
N ASP A 114 3.95 9.79 23.10
CA ASP A 114 2.78 8.96 23.30
C ASP A 114 1.90 8.99 22.04
N VAL A 115 1.73 7.84 21.38
CA VAL A 115 0.98 7.75 20.12
C VAL A 115 -0.49 8.16 20.24
N GLY A 116 -1.07 8.22 21.45
CA GLY A 116 -2.43 8.70 21.67
C GLY A 116 -2.56 10.23 21.70
N SER A 117 -1.45 10.96 21.64
CA SER A 117 -1.42 12.43 21.72
C SER A 117 -1.85 13.14 20.42
N ILE A 118 -2.87 12.61 19.72
CA ILE A 118 -3.34 13.12 18.43
C ILE A 118 -3.63 14.63 18.52
N CYS A 119 -3.01 15.41 17.63
CA CYS A 119 -3.17 16.86 17.55
C CYS A 119 -3.68 17.37 16.18
N GLN A 120 -3.63 16.52 15.16
CA GLN A 120 -4.30 16.74 13.87
C GLN A 120 -4.85 15.42 13.34
N ILE A 121 -5.99 15.48 12.68
CA ILE A 121 -6.63 14.36 11.98
C ILE A 121 -6.88 14.77 10.54
N GLY A 122 -6.42 13.96 9.59
CA GLY A 122 -6.70 14.11 8.17
C GLY A 122 -7.56 12.96 7.65
N ALA A 123 -8.55 13.28 6.82
CA ALA A 123 -9.39 12.28 6.17
C ALA A 123 -9.76 12.68 4.74
N VAL A 124 -9.70 11.72 3.80
CA VAL A 124 -10.01 11.93 2.39
C VAL A 124 -10.95 10.84 1.90
N ARG A 125 -12.17 11.19 1.54
CA ARG A 125 -13.16 10.24 1.02
C ARG A 125 -12.95 10.04 -0.47
N VAL A 126 -12.73 8.79 -0.86
CA VAL A 126 -12.58 8.34 -2.23
C VAL A 126 -13.81 7.53 -2.63
N VAL A 127 -14.45 7.91 -3.73
CA VAL A 127 -15.56 7.19 -4.35
C VAL A 127 -15.20 6.90 -5.80
N ASP A 128 -15.31 5.63 -6.19
CA ASP A 128 -14.94 5.14 -7.51
C ASP A 128 -13.51 5.55 -7.91
N GLY A 129 -12.58 5.50 -6.96
CA GLY A 129 -11.18 5.91 -7.16
C GLY A 129 -10.97 7.41 -7.37
N VAL A 130 -11.99 8.25 -7.13
CA VAL A 130 -11.89 9.72 -7.22
C VAL A 130 -12.05 10.34 -5.83
N GLU A 131 -11.21 11.32 -5.48
CA GLU A 131 -11.41 12.12 -4.27
C GLU A 131 -12.68 12.97 -4.40
N VAL A 132 -13.65 12.75 -3.50
CA VAL A 132 -14.94 13.48 -3.50
C VAL A 132 -15.09 14.42 -2.32
N ALA A 133 -14.32 14.21 -1.24
CA ALA A 133 -14.29 15.10 -0.10
C ALA A 133 -12.98 14.94 0.68
N ALA A 134 -12.54 16.01 1.34
CA ALA A 134 -11.42 15.99 2.27
C ALA A 134 -11.77 16.81 3.51
N ALA A 135 -11.22 16.41 4.65
CA ALA A 135 -11.37 17.11 5.92
C ALA A 135 -10.05 17.09 6.70
N SER A 136 -9.82 18.18 7.43
CA SER A 136 -8.67 18.35 8.32
C SER A 136 -9.17 18.96 9.62
N TRP A 137 -8.80 18.36 10.74
CA TRP A 137 -9.16 18.87 12.06
C TRP A 137 -7.92 18.97 12.92
N LEU A 138 -7.57 20.20 13.33
CA LEU A 138 -6.76 20.38 14.53
C LEU A 138 -7.60 20.02 15.76
N CYS A 139 -6.96 19.39 16.73
CA CYS A 139 -7.57 19.08 18.00
C CYS A 139 -6.59 19.20 19.17
N ALA A 140 -7.13 19.52 20.34
CA ALA A 140 -6.37 19.36 21.57
C ALA A 140 -6.20 17.85 21.85
N PRO A 141 -4.97 17.38 22.18
CA PRO A 141 -4.76 15.99 22.57
C PRO A 141 -5.61 15.58 23.78
N PRO A 142 -5.88 14.27 23.97
CA PRO A 142 -6.61 13.76 25.13
C PRO A 142 -6.09 14.28 26.47
N SER A 143 -6.99 14.39 27.45
CA SER A 143 -6.63 14.85 28.79
C SER A 143 -5.53 13.96 29.39
N GLY A 144 -4.38 14.54 29.73
CA GLY A 144 -3.20 13.83 30.21
C GLY A 144 -2.11 13.59 29.17
N LEU A 145 -2.37 13.86 27.89
CA LEU A 145 -1.42 13.74 26.77
C LEU A 145 -1.14 15.09 26.09
N THR A 146 -1.40 16.20 26.76
CA THR A 146 -1.43 17.57 26.20
C THR A 146 -0.06 18.22 26.00
N GLU A 147 1.03 17.54 26.40
CA GLU A 147 2.39 18.05 26.19
C GLU A 147 2.75 18.01 24.70
N PHE A 148 3.43 19.03 24.19
CA PHE A 148 4.01 19.01 22.85
C PHE A 148 5.52 18.90 22.96
N SER A 149 6.10 17.85 22.39
CA SER A 149 7.56 17.68 22.34
C SER A 149 8.15 18.54 21.21
N PRO A 150 9.35 19.12 21.40
CA PRO A 150 10.05 19.83 20.33
C PRO A 150 10.30 18.97 19.08
N GLU A 151 10.53 17.67 19.26
CA GLU A 151 10.79 16.74 18.16
C GLU A 151 9.57 16.54 17.27
N ASN A 152 8.37 16.39 17.85
CA ASN A 152 7.13 16.28 17.07
C ASN A 152 6.80 17.60 16.37
N ILE A 153 6.90 18.73 17.10
CA ILE A 153 6.72 20.06 16.50
C ILE A 153 7.67 20.25 15.30
N ALA A 154 8.92 19.80 15.39
CA ALA A 154 9.88 19.93 14.29
C ALA A 154 9.49 19.14 13.03
N VAL A 155 8.67 18.09 13.16
CA VAL A 155 8.18 17.26 12.04
C VAL A 155 7.02 17.95 11.32
N HIS A 156 5.94 18.28 12.04
CA HIS A 156 4.67 18.74 11.43
C HIS A 156 4.40 20.25 11.60
N GLY A 157 5.15 20.93 12.48
CA GLY A 157 5.05 22.37 12.72
C GLY A 157 3.86 22.82 13.57
N ILE A 158 3.11 21.89 14.17
CA ILE A 158 1.90 22.20 14.98
C ILE A 158 2.36 22.47 16.40
N THR A 159 2.01 23.65 16.91
CA THR A 159 2.37 24.11 18.25
C THR A 159 1.18 24.05 19.20
N PRO A 160 1.40 24.12 20.53
CA PRO A 160 0.31 24.29 21.50
C PRO A 160 -0.62 25.47 21.21
N ALA A 161 -0.11 26.53 20.57
CA ALA A 161 -0.91 27.70 20.22
C ALA A 161 -1.89 27.42 19.06
N ASP A 162 -1.54 26.54 18.13
CA ASP A 162 -2.39 26.20 16.98
C ASP A 162 -3.62 25.40 17.39
N VAL A 163 -3.48 24.56 18.41
CA VAL A 163 -4.57 23.75 18.96
C VAL A 163 -5.33 24.45 20.09
N ALA A 164 -4.87 25.62 20.54
CA ALA A 164 -5.50 26.36 21.62
C ALA A 164 -6.93 26.79 21.22
N GLY A 165 -7.92 26.36 22.00
CA GLY A 165 -9.34 26.65 21.74
C GLY A 165 -9.98 25.78 20.66
N GLN A 166 -9.25 24.83 20.06
CA GLN A 166 -9.84 23.78 19.23
C GLN A 166 -10.57 22.76 20.11
N PRO A 167 -11.63 22.11 19.61
CA PRO A 167 -12.18 20.90 20.21
C PRO A 167 -11.10 19.86 20.48
N ASP A 168 -11.22 19.13 21.59
CA ASP A 168 -10.34 18.01 21.89
C ASP A 168 -10.61 16.81 20.98
N PHE A 169 -9.74 15.79 21.07
CA PHE A 169 -9.91 14.54 20.34
C PHE A 169 -11.31 13.93 20.57
N ALA A 170 -11.80 13.94 21.81
CA ALA A 170 -13.09 13.35 22.15
C ALA A 170 -14.26 14.02 21.42
N ALA A 171 -14.23 15.34 21.31
CA ALA A 171 -15.22 16.11 20.56
C ALA A 171 -15.08 15.97 19.03
N ARG A 172 -13.89 15.63 18.51
CA ARG A 172 -13.69 15.39 17.08
C ARG A 172 -14.12 14.00 16.62
N LEU A 173 -14.04 12.99 17.49
CA LEU A 173 -14.27 11.59 17.11
C LEU A 173 -15.65 11.36 16.43
N PRO A 174 -16.79 11.90 16.91
CA PRO A 174 -18.08 11.68 16.25
C PRO A 174 -18.12 12.19 14.81
N GLY A 175 -17.58 13.39 14.56
CA GLY A 175 -17.52 13.97 13.21
C GLY A 175 -16.57 13.22 12.29
N LEU A 176 -15.47 12.68 12.83
CA LEU A 176 -14.59 11.77 12.08
C LEU A 176 -15.34 10.49 11.69
N LEU A 177 -16.06 9.85 12.61
CA LEU A 177 -16.79 8.61 12.32
C LEU A 177 -17.93 8.83 11.33
N GLU A 178 -18.62 9.96 11.39
CA GLU A 178 -19.59 10.37 10.37
C GLU A 178 -18.94 10.55 8.99
N PHE A 179 -17.76 11.18 8.95
CA PHE A 179 -16.98 11.32 7.72
C PHE A 179 -16.47 9.99 7.18
N ILE A 180 -16.19 8.99 8.04
CA ILE A 180 -15.80 7.65 7.60
C ILE A 180 -17.02 6.89 7.07
N GLY A 181 -18.10 6.83 7.86
CA GLY A 181 -19.27 6.01 7.58
C GLY A 181 -18.93 4.51 7.63
N ASP A 182 -19.51 3.73 6.71
CA ASP A 182 -19.29 2.28 6.62
C ASP A 182 -18.08 1.89 5.72
N LEU A 183 -17.30 2.87 5.28
CA LEU A 183 -16.19 2.64 4.36
C LEU A 183 -14.94 2.12 5.08
N PRO A 184 -14.12 1.27 4.44
CA PRO A 184 -12.82 0.91 4.96
C PRO A 184 -11.88 2.13 4.95
N VAL A 185 -10.94 2.14 5.89
CA VAL A 185 -9.93 3.20 6.02
C VAL A 185 -8.60 2.78 5.40
N VAL A 186 -7.85 3.70 4.83
CA VAL A 186 -6.52 3.45 4.25
C VAL A 186 -5.54 4.50 4.73
N ALA A 187 -4.42 4.06 5.31
CA ALA A 187 -3.35 4.94 5.75
C ALA A 187 -1.99 4.42 5.29
N HIS A 188 -0.98 5.29 5.26
CA HIS A 188 0.38 4.90 4.90
C HIS A 188 1.13 4.48 6.15
N ASN A 189 1.44 3.18 6.29
CA ASN A 189 1.84 2.57 7.57
C ASN A 189 0.72 2.54 8.62
N ALA A 190 -0.49 2.20 8.16
CA ALA A 190 -1.76 2.25 8.91
C ALA A 190 -1.79 1.65 10.32
N GLN A 191 -0.85 0.76 10.66
CA GLN A 191 -0.75 0.25 12.03
C GLN A 191 -0.51 1.39 13.04
N PHE A 192 0.28 2.40 12.66
CA PHE A 192 0.54 3.56 13.50
C PHE A 192 -0.74 4.33 13.80
N ASP A 193 -1.47 4.72 12.75
CA ASP A 193 -2.70 5.52 12.85
C ASP A 193 -3.79 4.82 13.65
N MET A 194 -3.95 3.51 13.45
CA MET A 194 -4.95 2.73 14.19
C MET A 194 -4.58 2.59 15.67
N MET A 195 -3.29 2.45 15.99
CA MET A 195 -2.82 2.46 17.38
C MET A 195 -2.98 3.83 18.04
N ALA A 196 -2.72 4.91 17.28
CA ALA A 196 -2.93 6.27 17.75
C ALA A 196 -4.41 6.50 18.08
N LEU A 197 -5.32 6.13 17.17
CA LEU A 197 -6.76 6.22 17.38
C LEU A 197 -7.22 5.40 18.60
N GLN A 198 -6.76 4.15 18.72
CA GLN A 198 -7.05 3.29 19.85
C GLN A 198 -6.60 3.92 21.18
N ARG A 199 -5.38 4.44 21.23
CA ARG A 199 -4.79 5.01 22.44
C ARG A 199 -5.42 6.34 22.81
N ALA A 200 -5.78 7.17 21.82
CA ALA A 200 -6.48 8.43 22.04
C ALA A 200 -7.90 8.20 22.59
N CYS A 201 -8.61 7.19 22.10
CA CYS A 201 -9.90 6.77 22.67
C CYS A 201 -9.74 6.32 24.12
N ALA A 202 -8.76 5.46 24.41
CA ALA A 202 -8.50 5.00 25.78
C ALA A 202 -8.12 6.14 26.74
N ALA A 203 -7.31 7.10 26.29
CA ALA A 203 -6.94 8.27 27.08
C ALA A 203 -8.08 9.27 27.29
N SER A 204 -9.15 9.16 26.50
CA SER A 204 -10.34 10.02 26.58
C SER A 204 -11.55 9.30 27.21
N ASP A 205 -11.36 8.09 27.75
CA ASP A 205 -12.44 7.22 28.25
C ASP A 205 -13.56 6.98 27.21
N LEU A 206 -13.19 6.84 25.93
CA LEU A 206 -14.08 6.57 24.81
C LEU A 206 -14.01 5.12 24.35
N GLU A 207 -15.12 4.62 23.84
CA GLU A 207 -15.15 3.33 23.12
C GLU A 207 -14.37 3.45 21.82
N VAL A 208 -13.52 2.45 21.55
CA VAL A 208 -12.74 2.40 20.31
C VAL A 208 -13.67 1.97 19.16
N PRO A 209 -13.70 2.70 18.03
CA PRO A 209 -14.56 2.36 16.91
C PRO A 209 -14.12 1.04 16.24
N ALA A 210 -15.11 0.28 15.76
CA ALA A 210 -14.85 -0.88 14.91
C ALA A 210 -14.59 -0.42 13.47
N LEU A 211 -13.34 -0.52 12.99
CA LEU A 211 -12.95 -0.08 11.64
C LEU A 211 -12.16 -1.17 10.92
N ALA A 212 -12.52 -1.45 9.67
CA ALA A 212 -11.68 -2.23 8.76
C ALA A 212 -10.68 -1.30 8.08
N PHE A 213 -9.41 -1.70 7.98
CA PHE A 213 -8.39 -0.84 7.40
C PHE A 213 -7.40 -1.55 6.46
N GLY A 214 -6.84 -0.77 5.54
CA GLY A 214 -5.78 -1.15 4.62
C GLY A 214 -4.54 -0.28 4.78
N CYS A 215 -3.44 -0.71 4.13
CA CYS A 215 -2.13 -0.07 4.31
C CYS A 215 -1.45 0.16 2.97
N SER A 216 -1.38 1.42 2.54
CA SER A 216 -0.79 1.79 1.24
C SER A 216 0.71 1.48 1.17
N LEU A 217 1.43 1.53 2.30
CA LEU A 217 2.83 1.09 2.39
C LEU A 217 3.02 -0.38 2.02
N ILE A 218 2.15 -1.25 2.52
CA ILE A 218 2.24 -2.70 2.26
C ILE A 218 1.83 -3.00 0.80
N LEU A 219 0.80 -2.32 0.30
CA LEU A 219 0.40 -2.39 -1.10
C LEU A 219 1.54 -1.96 -2.02
N ALA A 220 2.20 -0.82 -1.73
CA ALA A 220 3.34 -0.33 -2.51
C ALA A 220 4.51 -1.32 -2.52
N ARG A 221 4.84 -1.93 -1.37
CA ARG A 221 5.86 -2.99 -1.27
C ARG A 221 5.49 -4.23 -2.09
N GLY A 222 4.20 -4.57 -2.14
CA GLY A 222 3.68 -5.70 -2.92
C GLY A 222 3.61 -5.44 -4.42
N ALA A 223 3.56 -4.18 -4.84
CA ALA A 223 3.36 -3.77 -6.23
C ALA A 223 4.62 -3.88 -7.11
N GLY A 224 5.79 -4.15 -6.53
CA GLY A 224 7.02 -4.36 -7.31
C GLY A 224 7.53 -3.10 -8.00
N LEU A 225 7.42 -1.93 -7.35
CA LEU A 225 7.80 -0.63 -7.92
C LEU A 225 9.31 -0.43 -8.12
N GLY A 226 10.16 -1.38 -7.71
CA GLY A 226 11.62 -1.27 -7.83
C GLY A 226 12.25 -0.21 -6.91
N LEU A 227 11.56 0.22 -5.86
CA LEU A 227 12.03 1.27 -4.96
C LEU A 227 12.90 0.73 -3.83
N ARG A 228 13.97 1.47 -3.52
CA ARG A 228 14.84 1.20 -2.36
C ARG A 228 14.16 1.54 -1.03
N SER A 229 13.26 2.52 -1.03
CA SER A 229 12.49 2.97 0.13
C SER A 229 11.03 3.10 -0.27
N HIS A 230 10.13 2.80 0.68
CA HIS A 230 8.68 2.92 0.45
C HIS A 230 8.05 3.96 1.39
N ARG A 231 8.84 4.93 1.88
CA ARG A 231 8.29 6.08 2.61
C ARG A 231 7.32 6.86 1.72
N LEU A 232 6.34 7.51 2.34
CA LEU A 232 5.24 8.19 1.64
C LEU A 232 5.73 9.12 0.50
N PRO A 233 6.71 10.03 0.70
CA PRO A 233 7.18 10.91 -0.38
C PRO A 233 7.81 10.14 -1.55
N VAL A 234 8.53 9.05 -1.27
CA VAL A 234 9.22 8.26 -2.28
C VAL A 234 8.22 7.50 -3.16
N VAL A 235 7.19 6.93 -2.54
CA VAL A 235 6.14 6.22 -3.28
C VAL A 235 5.27 7.21 -4.05
N ALA A 236 4.93 8.36 -3.45
CA ALA A 236 4.16 9.40 -4.10
C ALA A 236 4.87 9.90 -5.37
N GLU A 237 6.16 10.23 -5.28
CA GLU A 237 6.98 10.64 -6.42
C GLU A 237 7.03 9.56 -7.52
N ALA A 238 7.32 8.31 -7.15
CA ALA A 238 7.41 7.20 -8.10
C ALA A 238 6.08 6.89 -8.82
N LEU A 239 4.96 7.25 -8.22
CA LEU A 239 3.62 7.09 -8.76
C LEU A 239 3.06 8.38 -9.39
N ALA A 240 3.85 9.45 -9.43
CA ALA A 240 3.42 10.79 -9.85
C ALA A 240 2.18 11.30 -9.09
N VAL A 241 2.04 10.90 -7.83
CA VAL A 241 0.99 11.37 -6.91
C VAL A 241 1.44 12.70 -6.31
N PRO A 242 0.61 13.76 -6.37
CA PRO A 242 0.91 15.01 -5.70
C PRO A 242 1.04 14.81 -4.18
N LEU A 243 2.12 15.34 -3.62
CA LEU A 243 2.30 15.47 -2.17
C LEU A 243 2.59 16.94 -1.89
N GLY A 244 1.65 17.61 -1.22
CA GLY A 244 1.77 19.02 -0.86
C GLY A 244 2.71 19.22 0.33
N ARG A 245 2.18 19.76 1.41
CA ARG A 245 2.92 19.92 2.66
C ARG A 245 2.99 18.56 3.37
N HIS A 246 4.11 17.86 3.22
CA HIS A 246 4.38 16.64 3.99
C HIS A 246 4.36 16.95 5.49
N HIS A 247 3.82 16.04 6.30
CA HIS A 247 3.50 16.26 7.72
C HIS A 247 2.37 17.27 7.96
N ASP A 248 1.42 17.31 7.03
CA ASP A 248 0.05 17.74 7.29
C ASP A 248 -0.86 16.52 7.12
N ALA A 249 -1.65 16.21 8.15
CA ALA A 249 -2.43 14.97 8.16
C ALA A 249 -3.38 14.84 6.96
N ALA A 250 -3.97 15.94 6.46
CA ALA A 250 -4.89 15.85 5.32
C ALA A 250 -4.16 15.63 4.00
N GLU A 251 -2.98 16.24 3.82
CA GLU A 251 -2.13 16.01 2.65
C GLU A 251 -1.55 14.58 2.64
N ASP A 252 -1.09 14.08 3.79
CA ASP A 252 -0.54 12.73 3.89
C ASP A 252 -1.65 11.66 3.73
N ALA A 253 -2.85 11.89 4.28
CA ALA A 253 -4.04 11.06 4.01
C ALA A 253 -4.42 11.04 2.53
N ARG A 254 -4.38 12.21 1.86
CA ARG A 254 -4.63 12.32 0.41
C ARG A 254 -3.60 11.51 -0.38
N ALA A 255 -2.32 11.67 -0.08
CA ALA A 255 -1.27 10.95 -0.78
C ALA A 255 -1.41 9.43 -0.58
N ALA A 256 -1.71 8.96 0.64
CA ALA A 256 -1.97 7.55 0.92
C ALA A 256 -3.16 7.00 0.10
N ALA A 257 -4.21 7.80 -0.06
CA ALA A 257 -5.38 7.45 -0.86
C ALA A 257 -5.05 7.39 -2.35
N LEU A 258 -4.43 8.42 -2.91
CA LEU A 258 -4.09 8.50 -4.34
C LEU A 258 -3.05 7.44 -4.75
N ILE A 259 -2.09 7.11 -3.87
CA ILE A 259 -1.20 5.96 -4.06
C ILE A 259 -2.01 4.67 -4.23
N THR A 260 -3.00 4.44 -3.37
CA THR A 260 -3.87 3.25 -3.43
C THR A 260 -4.65 3.20 -4.74
N VAL A 261 -5.24 4.33 -5.17
CA VAL A 261 -5.94 4.44 -6.45
C VAL A 261 -5.00 4.12 -7.62
N GLU A 262 -3.81 4.71 -7.64
CA GLU A 262 -2.85 4.50 -8.72
C GLU A 262 -2.36 3.05 -8.78
N LEU A 263 -2.14 2.41 -7.64
CA LEU A 263 -1.79 0.98 -7.58
C LEU A 263 -2.93 0.10 -8.10
N ALA A 264 -4.18 0.39 -7.75
CA ALA A 264 -5.35 -0.32 -8.26
C ALA A 264 -5.51 -0.13 -9.78
N ARG A 265 -5.31 1.10 -10.26
CA ARG A 265 -5.38 1.45 -11.68
C ARG A 265 -4.32 0.71 -12.51
N ARG A 266 -3.08 0.61 -12.02
CA ARG A 266 -1.99 -0.08 -12.72
C ARG A 266 -2.23 -1.56 -12.96
N VAL A 267 -3.00 -2.21 -12.08
CA VAL A 267 -3.37 -3.61 -12.23
C VAL A 267 -4.74 -3.80 -12.90
N GLY A 268 -5.40 -2.72 -13.33
CA GLY A 268 -6.72 -2.76 -13.94
C GLY A 268 -7.83 -3.24 -12.99
N HIS A 269 -7.67 -3.03 -11.67
CA HIS A 269 -8.64 -3.46 -10.68
C HIS A 269 -10.00 -2.78 -10.90
N ARG A 270 -11.09 -3.48 -10.58
CA ARG A 270 -12.45 -2.95 -10.49
C ARG A 270 -13.15 -3.53 -9.25
N GLY A 271 -14.05 -2.76 -8.66
CA GLY A 271 -14.81 -3.17 -7.48
C GLY A 271 -14.20 -2.69 -6.17
N GLY A 272 -14.63 -3.29 -5.06
CA GLY A 272 -14.37 -2.78 -3.71
C GLY A 272 -12.89 -2.77 -3.30
N PHE A 273 -12.56 -1.89 -2.36
CA PHE A 273 -11.21 -1.82 -1.78
C PHE A 273 -10.80 -3.12 -1.08
N THR A 274 -11.72 -3.79 -0.41
CA THR A 274 -11.44 -5.09 0.22
C THR A 274 -10.99 -6.13 -0.80
N ASP A 275 -11.69 -6.24 -1.93
CA ASP A 275 -11.31 -7.16 -3.00
C ASP A 275 -9.93 -6.83 -3.58
N PHE A 276 -9.65 -5.53 -3.79
CA PHE A 276 -8.33 -5.07 -4.23
C PHE A 276 -7.23 -5.51 -3.26
N GLN A 277 -7.43 -5.30 -1.96
CA GLN A 277 -6.43 -5.64 -0.96
C GLN A 277 -6.15 -7.15 -0.91
N HIS A 278 -7.20 -7.97 -1.00
CA HIS A 278 -7.06 -9.42 -1.09
C HIS A 278 -6.40 -9.89 -2.39
N ALA A 279 -6.75 -9.29 -3.53
CA ALA A 279 -6.11 -9.56 -4.82
C ALA A 279 -4.62 -9.20 -4.81
N ALA A 280 -4.25 -8.11 -4.14
CA ALA A 280 -2.86 -7.72 -3.88
C ALA A 280 -2.13 -8.69 -2.93
N GLY A 281 -2.84 -9.62 -2.30
CA GLY A 281 -2.29 -10.68 -1.46
C GLY A 281 -2.20 -10.30 0.02
N PHE A 282 -3.07 -9.41 0.50
CA PHE A 282 -3.09 -8.94 1.89
C PHE A 282 -4.50 -9.03 2.49
N THR A 283 -4.59 -9.34 3.78
CA THR A 283 -5.87 -9.31 4.51
C THR A 283 -6.25 -7.88 4.85
N MET A 284 -7.52 -7.63 5.13
CA MET A 284 -7.91 -6.41 5.87
C MET A 284 -7.30 -6.43 7.28
N GLY A 285 -6.88 -5.27 7.77
CA GLY A 285 -6.68 -5.01 9.19
C GLY A 285 -8.01 -4.70 9.87
N ALA A 286 -8.06 -4.80 11.18
CA ALA A 286 -9.25 -4.49 11.97
C ALA A 286 -8.89 -3.78 13.27
N LEU A 287 -9.48 -2.61 13.49
CA LEU A 287 -9.51 -1.94 14.79
C LEU A 287 -10.78 -2.35 15.52
N SER A 288 -10.66 -2.77 16.77
CA SER A 288 -11.80 -3.05 17.66
C SER A 288 -11.48 -2.60 19.10
N PRO A 289 -12.51 -2.52 19.98
CA PRO A 289 -12.33 -2.27 21.41
C PRO A 289 -11.30 -3.17 22.08
N GLU A 290 -11.24 -4.44 21.69
CA GLU A 290 -10.38 -5.44 22.32
C GLU A 290 -8.96 -5.40 21.77
N ARG A 291 -8.81 -5.12 20.46
CA ARG A 291 -7.52 -5.28 19.78
C ARG A 291 -7.44 -4.58 18.43
N THR A 292 -6.23 -4.12 18.10
CA THR A 292 -5.85 -3.76 16.73
C THR A 292 -5.18 -4.95 16.04
N TRP A 293 -5.77 -5.44 14.97
CA TRP A 293 -5.26 -6.49 14.10
C TRP A 293 -4.59 -5.88 12.86
N PRO A 294 -3.29 -6.14 12.64
CA PRO A 294 -2.57 -5.57 11.51
C PRO A 294 -3.04 -6.15 10.17
N VAL A 295 -2.76 -5.42 9.10
CA VAL A 295 -2.77 -5.95 7.73
C VAL A 295 -1.66 -7.00 7.60
N LEU A 296 -2.02 -8.22 7.20
CA LEU A 296 -1.09 -9.35 7.05
C LEU A 296 -1.06 -9.85 5.61
N ARG A 297 -0.04 -10.64 5.26
CA ARG A 297 -0.08 -11.39 4.00
C ARG A 297 -1.23 -12.38 4.03
N ASP A 298 -2.05 -12.34 3.00
CA ASP A 298 -3.13 -13.28 2.80
C ASP A 298 -2.57 -14.62 2.31
N ARG A 299 -2.62 -15.62 3.18
CA ARG A 299 -2.18 -16.99 2.92
C ARG A 299 -3.36 -17.93 2.60
N SER A 300 -4.58 -17.41 2.51
CA SER A 300 -5.78 -18.20 2.24
C SER A 300 -5.83 -18.75 0.80
N GLY A 301 -4.99 -18.23 -0.09
CA GLY A 301 -5.05 -18.54 -1.52
C GLY A 301 -6.12 -17.74 -2.27
N ALA A 302 -6.71 -16.69 -1.67
CA ALA A 302 -7.67 -15.80 -2.35
C ALA A 302 -7.14 -15.24 -3.68
N ARG A 303 -5.85 -14.86 -3.73
CA ARG A 303 -5.16 -14.48 -4.97
C ARG A 303 -5.15 -15.59 -6.03
N THR A 304 -5.08 -16.86 -5.62
CA THR A 304 -5.19 -18.02 -6.53
C THR A 304 -6.64 -18.26 -6.95
N ALA A 305 -7.60 -18.06 -6.06
CA ALA A 305 -9.03 -18.21 -6.35
C ALA A 305 -9.56 -17.13 -7.31
N LEU A 306 -9.18 -15.86 -7.12
CA LEU A 306 -9.51 -14.77 -8.05
C LEU A 306 -8.83 -14.98 -9.41
N ALA A 307 -7.53 -15.28 -9.44
CA ALA A 307 -6.83 -15.56 -10.69
C ALA A 307 -7.39 -16.79 -11.43
N GLN A 308 -7.92 -17.79 -10.70
CA GLN A 308 -8.62 -18.93 -11.29
C GLN A 308 -10.03 -18.55 -11.79
N ALA A 309 -10.74 -17.66 -11.12
CA ALA A 309 -12.05 -17.17 -11.55
C ALA A 309 -11.95 -16.32 -12.83
N GLU A 310 -10.94 -15.45 -12.91
CA GLU A 310 -10.63 -14.67 -14.12
C GLU A 310 -10.19 -15.57 -15.29
N ALA A 311 -9.36 -16.58 -15.01
CA ALA A 311 -8.96 -17.57 -16.02
C ALA A 311 -10.11 -18.49 -16.47
N GLN A 312 -11.13 -18.70 -15.63
CA GLN A 312 -12.30 -19.55 -15.95
C GLN A 312 -13.32 -18.87 -16.87
N GLN A 313 -13.26 -17.55 -17.07
CA GLN A 313 -14.13 -16.85 -18.02
C GLN A 313 -13.68 -16.98 -19.49
N VAL A 314 -12.50 -17.56 -19.77
CA VAL A 314 -11.90 -17.53 -21.12
C VAL A 314 -11.79 -18.89 -21.83
N GLN A 315 -11.96 -20.06 -21.20
CA GLN A 315 -11.75 -21.33 -21.92
C GLN A 315 -12.69 -22.49 -21.57
N GLU A 316 -13.34 -23.04 -22.61
CA GLU A 316 -13.99 -24.35 -22.61
C GLU A 316 -12.98 -25.48 -22.29
N LYS A 317 -13.44 -26.46 -21.51
CA LYS A 317 -12.66 -27.60 -21.01
C LYS A 317 -12.22 -28.58 -22.11
N PRO A 318 -10.98 -29.09 -22.01
CA PRO A 318 -10.74 -30.51 -22.26
C PRO A 318 -10.08 -31.23 -21.08
N GLU A 319 -10.10 -32.57 -21.16
CA GLU A 319 -10.07 -33.56 -20.09
C GLU A 319 -8.79 -33.69 -19.25
N LYS A 320 -9.01 -34.25 -18.04
CA LYS A 320 -8.06 -34.47 -16.94
C LYS A 320 -6.87 -35.38 -17.31
N LYS A 321 -5.65 -34.90 -17.01
CA LYS A 321 -4.47 -35.75 -16.79
C LYS A 321 -3.92 -35.58 -15.37
N ALA A 322 -3.38 -36.68 -14.83
CA ALA A 322 -2.94 -36.91 -13.46
C ALA A 322 -1.86 -35.92 -12.95
N PRO A 323 -1.72 -35.73 -11.62
CA PRO A 323 -1.00 -34.59 -11.06
C PRO A 323 0.52 -34.79 -11.15
N ARG A 324 1.22 -33.77 -11.66
CA ARG A 324 2.68 -33.63 -11.54
C ARG A 324 3.00 -32.77 -10.31
N ARG A 325 3.94 -33.21 -9.49
CA ARG A 325 4.43 -32.47 -8.32
C ARG A 325 5.49 -31.42 -8.69
N ALA A 326 5.31 -30.25 -8.06
CA ALA A 326 6.20 -29.13 -7.66
C ALA A 326 7.10 -28.44 -8.71
N PRO A 327 7.12 -27.09 -8.76
CA PRO A 327 8.21 -26.33 -8.09
C PRO A 327 7.82 -24.93 -7.50
N TRP A 328 8.10 -24.73 -6.18
CA TRP A 328 8.49 -23.53 -5.40
C TRP A 328 7.83 -22.16 -5.68
N GLN A 329 7.04 -21.52 -4.80
CA GLN A 329 7.28 -20.91 -3.46
C GLN A 329 8.12 -19.60 -3.41
N SER A 330 7.39 -18.55 -3.03
CA SER A 330 7.74 -17.23 -2.48
C SER A 330 9.17 -16.91 -2.05
N VAL A 331 9.61 -15.69 -2.36
CA VAL A 331 10.70 -15.00 -1.64
C VAL A 331 10.18 -14.58 -0.26
N ALA A 332 10.15 -15.55 0.65
CA ALA A 332 10.18 -15.36 2.08
C ALA A 332 11.66 -15.26 2.52
N THR A 333 11.89 -14.90 3.78
CA THR A 333 13.07 -15.36 4.51
C THR A 333 13.42 -16.78 4.06
N PRO A 334 14.68 -17.10 3.68
CA PRO A 334 15.00 -18.41 3.11
C PRO A 334 14.37 -19.52 3.96
N ASP A 335 13.46 -20.31 3.36
CA ASP A 335 12.87 -21.44 4.07
C ASP A 335 13.97 -22.45 4.46
N ALA A 336 15.00 -22.53 3.61
CA ALA A 336 16.26 -23.22 3.86
C ALA A 336 17.26 -22.30 4.58
N VAL A 337 17.55 -22.65 5.83
CA VAL A 337 18.80 -22.22 6.47
C VAL A 337 19.94 -22.85 5.65
N PRO A 338 20.90 -22.06 5.12
CA PRO A 338 22.03 -22.62 4.39
C PRO A 338 22.84 -23.54 5.31
N GLU A 339 23.27 -24.69 4.78
CA GLU A 339 24.15 -25.60 5.53
C GLU A 339 25.54 -24.97 5.67
N PRO A 340 26.20 -25.11 6.84
CA PRO A 340 27.55 -24.61 7.04
C PRO A 340 28.51 -25.27 6.05
N ASN A 341 29.37 -24.46 5.42
CA ASN A 341 30.43 -24.96 4.55
C ASN A 341 31.47 -25.76 5.36
N PRO A 342 31.61 -27.08 5.13
CA PRO A 342 32.54 -27.92 5.90
C PRO A 342 34.01 -27.65 5.55
N ASP A 343 34.27 -27.03 4.39
CA ASP A 343 35.61 -26.71 3.89
C ASP A 343 36.01 -25.26 4.20
N ALA A 344 35.23 -24.54 5.02
CA ALA A 344 35.57 -23.21 5.49
C ALA A 344 36.81 -23.24 6.40
N ASP A 345 37.54 -22.12 6.46
CA ASP A 345 38.77 -22.01 7.26
C ASP A 345 38.49 -22.34 8.74
N PRO A 346 39.09 -23.42 9.30
CA PRO A 346 38.89 -23.82 10.69
C PRO A 346 39.40 -22.79 11.72
N ALA A 347 40.26 -21.86 11.30
CA ALA A 347 40.73 -20.75 12.13
C ALA A 347 39.80 -19.52 12.07
N GLY A 348 38.75 -19.55 11.25
CA GLY A 348 37.81 -18.46 11.07
C GLY A 348 36.92 -18.21 12.29
N PRO A 349 36.55 -16.94 12.59
CA PRO A 349 35.82 -16.58 13.81
C PRO A 349 34.37 -17.12 13.88
N LEU A 350 33.79 -17.53 12.75
CA LEU A 350 32.45 -18.12 12.66
C LEU A 350 32.47 -19.63 12.45
N PHE A 351 33.63 -20.26 12.23
CA PHE A 351 33.69 -21.70 11.96
C PHE A 351 33.16 -22.51 13.14
N GLY A 352 32.17 -23.37 12.90
CA GLY A 352 31.54 -24.21 13.92
C GLY A 352 30.60 -23.48 14.91
N GLN A 353 30.35 -22.19 14.71
CA GLN A 353 29.46 -21.40 15.58
C GLN A 353 27.98 -21.58 15.22
N ASN A 354 27.08 -21.36 16.20
CA ASN A 354 25.64 -21.33 16.00
C ASN A 354 25.13 -19.89 16.14
N VAL A 355 24.95 -19.22 15.00
CA VAL A 355 24.68 -17.78 14.92
C VAL A 355 23.18 -17.51 14.77
N THR A 356 22.63 -16.62 15.58
CA THR A 356 21.25 -16.14 15.46
C THR A 356 21.24 -14.64 15.18
N LEU A 357 20.44 -14.19 14.20
CA LEU A 357 20.28 -12.78 13.88
C LEU A 357 19.00 -12.22 14.50
N THR A 358 19.09 -11.04 15.12
CA THR A 358 17.93 -10.29 15.60
C THR A 358 18.09 -8.80 15.30
N GLY A 359 16.99 -8.11 15.07
CA GLY A 359 17.02 -6.71 14.63
C GLY A 359 17.06 -6.54 13.11
N ASP A 360 17.46 -5.34 12.68
CA ASP A 360 17.53 -4.88 11.29
C ASP A 360 18.98 -4.69 10.89
N PHE A 361 19.30 -4.98 9.63
CA PHE A 361 20.67 -5.03 9.12
C PHE A 361 20.83 -4.27 7.80
N GLU A 362 19.99 -3.25 7.57
CA GLU A 362 20.15 -2.34 6.43
C GLU A 362 21.62 -1.87 6.31
N PRO A 363 22.19 -1.82 5.10
CA PRO A 363 21.54 -2.04 3.79
C PRO A 363 21.42 -3.52 3.37
N PHE A 364 21.88 -4.47 4.18
CA PHE A 364 21.97 -5.88 3.81
C PHE A 364 20.73 -6.70 4.22
N ASP A 365 20.21 -7.49 3.29
CA ASP A 365 19.13 -8.42 3.60
C ASP A 365 19.63 -9.63 4.42
N LYS A 366 18.75 -10.18 5.25
CA LYS A 366 19.07 -11.32 6.12
C LYS A 366 19.46 -12.59 5.36
N GLY A 367 19.00 -12.76 4.12
CA GLY A 367 19.36 -13.90 3.28
C GLY A 367 20.83 -13.85 2.86
N ARG A 368 21.31 -12.68 2.43
CA ARG A 368 22.73 -12.43 2.13
C ARG A 368 23.61 -12.68 3.35
N LEU A 369 23.19 -12.19 4.52
CA LEU A 369 23.93 -12.43 5.78
C LEU A 369 23.96 -13.91 6.16
N TRP A 370 22.84 -14.64 6.03
CA TRP A 370 22.81 -16.08 6.29
C TRP A 370 23.73 -16.87 5.38
N SER A 371 23.75 -16.55 4.08
CA SER A 371 24.66 -17.18 3.13
C SER A 371 26.12 -16.90 3.45
N GLY A 372 26.47 -15.66 3.83
CA GLY A 372 27.83 -15.31 4.25
C GLY A 372 28.27 -16.04 5.52
N ILE A 373 27.39 -16.12 6.52
CA ILE A 373 27.66 -16.84 7.78
C ILE A 373 27.89 -18.34 7.50
N ALA A 374 27.05 -18.95 6.67
CA ALA A 374 27.21 -20.36 6.30
C ALA A 374 28.46 -20.61 5.45
N ALA A 375 28.83 -19.70 4.56
CA ALA A 375 30.06 -19.79 3.77
C ALA A 375 31.33 -19.83 4.63
N LEU A 376 31.29 -19.19 5.81
CA LEU A 376 32.35 -19.21 6.83
C LEU A 376 32.22 -20.39 7.83
N GLY A 377 31.35 -21.36 7.57
CA GLY A 377 31.25 -22.59 8.36
C GLY A 377 30.39 -22.49 9.62
N ALA A 378 29.61 -21.42 9.80
CA ALA A 378 28.66 -21.29 10.91
C ALA A 378 27.27 -21.85 10.56
N SER A 379 26.61 -22.45 11.54
CA SER A 379 25.21 -22.83 11.47
C SER A 379 24.31 -21.65 11.87
N VAL A 380 23.27 -21.37 11.08
CA VAL A 380 22.35 -20.26 11.35
C VAL A 380 21.08 -20.74 12.07
N GLY A 381 20.73 -20.10 13.17
CA GLY A 381 19.52 -20.36 13.96
C GLY A 381 18.42 -19.33 13.70
N LYS A 382 17.18 -19.80 13.53
CA LYS A 382 16.00 -18.90 13.42
C LYS A 382 15.58 -18.30 14.78
N ASN A 383 15.94 -18.97 15.88
CA ASN A 383 15.60 -18.59 17.26
C ASN A 383 16.79 -18.77 18.20
N VAL A 384 16.78 -18.06 19.32
CA VAL A 384 17.77 -18.24 20.40
C VAL A 384 17.47 -19.52 21.17
N THR A 385 18.42 -20.44 21.20
CA THR A 385 18.30 -21.76 21.84
C THR A 385 19.53 -22.07 22.71
N ARG A 386 19.55 -23.24 23.36
CA ARG A 386 20.73 -23.73 24.09
C ARG A 386 21.94 -24.04 23.20
N LYS A 387 21.74 -24.13 21.88
CA LYS A 387 22.83 -24.33 20.93
C LYS A 387 23.43 -23.02 20.45
N THR A 388 22.73 -21.89 20.61
CA THR A 388 23.19 -20.57 20.16
C THR A 388 24.48 -20.19 20.90
N THR A 389 25.52 -19.87 20.15
CA THR A 389 26.81 -19.41 20.68
C THR A 389 27.07 -17.94 20.35
N ILE A 390 26.47 -17.42 19.28
CA ILE A 390 26.55 -16.01 18.89
C ILE A 390 25.14 -15.48 18.58
N LEU A 391 24.77 -14.36 19.22
CA LEU A 391 23.63 -13.54 18.83
C LEU A 391 24.15 -12.26 18.19
N VAL A 392 23.74 -11.96 16.96
CA VAL A 392 24.04 -10.67 16.34
C VAL A 392 22.81 -9.76 16.46
N ALA A 393 23.00 -8.60 17.08
CA ALA A 393 21.99 -7.57 17.24
C ALA A 393 22.17 -6.46 16.20
N GLY A 394 21.15 -6.25 15.38
CA GLY A 394 21.03 -5.16 14.43
C GLY A 394 20.49 -3.86 15.04
N THR A 395 20.40 -2.79 14.25
CA THR A 395 20.05 -1.43 14.67
C THR A 395 18.55 -1.28 14.99
N TRP A 396 18.19 -1.19 16.28
CA TRP A 396 16.81 -0.99 16.77
C TRP A 396 16.76 0.03 17.92
N ALA A 397 15.65 0.77 18.04
CA ALA A 397 15.43 1.74 19.12
C ALA A 397 15.15 1.08 20.49
N THR A 398 14.73 -0.19 20.51
CA THR A 398 14.44 -0.93 21.75
C THR A 398 14.88 -2.39 21.64
N LYS A 399 15.26 -2.96 22.79
CA LYS A 399 15.77 -4.34 22.94
C LYS A 399 14.79 -5.41 22.47
N THR A 400 15.20 -6.28 21.55
CA THR A 400 14.32 -7.32 20.96
C THR A 400 14.03 -8.48 21.92
N SER A 401 12.93 -9.21 21.69
CA SER A 401 12.59 -10.42 22.48
C SER A 401 13.66 -11.52 22.41
N LYS A 402 14.47 -11.55 21.34
CA LYS A 402 15.59 -12.50 21.19
C LYS A 402 16.82 -12.08 21.98
N GLU A 403 17.10 -10.77 22.07
CA GLU A 403 18.15 -10.24 22.97
C GLU A 403 17.81 -10.53 24.43
N LYS A 404 16.57 -10.23 24.86
CA LYS A 404 16.10 -10.56 26.22
C LYS A 404 16.27 -12.06 26.51
N ARG A 405 15.92 -12.92 25.55
CA ARG A 405 16.06 -14.37 25.68
C ARG A 405 17.52 -14.85 25.76
N ALA A 406 18.44 -14.22 25.02
CA ALA A 406 19.85 -14.54 25.09
C ALA A 406 20.46 -14.13 26.44
N GLU A 407 20.09 -12.96 26.95
CA GLU A 407 20.53 -12.51 28.28
C GLU A 407 20.05 -13.39 29.42
N GLU A 408 18.80 -13.88 29.34
CA GLU A 408 18.30 -14.88 30.29
C GLU A 408 19.11 -16.18 30.26
N LEU A 409 19.61 -16.59 29.10
CA LEU A 409 20.43 -17.80 28.97
C LEU A 409 21.86 -17.56 29.46
N ILE A 410 22.42 -16.38 29.21
CA ILE A 410 23.70 -15.94 29.77
C ILE A 410 23.64 -15.90 31.30
N ALA A 411 22.57 -15.33 31.86
CA ALA A 411 22.34 -15.31 33.31
C ALA A 411 22.20 -16.71 33.92
N LYS A 412 21.84 -17.72 33.12
CA LYS A 412 21.77 -19.14 33.50
C LYS A 412 23.09 -19.89 33.25
N GLY A 413 24.17 -19.18 32.92
CA GLY A 413 25.52 -19.72 32.74
C GLY A 413 25.82 -20.27 31.35
N GLN A 414 25.02 -19.94 30.33
CA GLN A 414 25.32 -20.30 28.94
C GLN A 414 26.31 -19.29 28.33
N ASP A 415 27.34 -19.79 27.65
CA ASP A 415 28.30 -18.97 26.93
C ASP A 415 27.71 -18.52 25.58
N ILE A 416 27.20 -17.29 25.52
CA ILE A 416 26.66 -16.67 24.31
C ILE A 416 27.32 -15.30 24.14
N GLN A 417 27.95 -15.07 22.98
CA GLN A 417 28.49 -13.77 22.61
C GLN A 417 27.41 -12.93 21.94
N ILE A 418 27.33 -11.64 22.30
CA ILE A 418 26.45 -10.67 21.61
C ILE A 418 27.32 -9.80 20.72
N TRP A 419 27.10 -9.89 19.41
CA TRP A 419 27.80 -9.09 18.40
C TRP A 419 26.91 -7.96 17.90
N THR A 420 27.54 -6.87 17.48
CA THR A 420 26.90 -5.78 16.73
C THR A 420 26.81 -6.12 15.24
N SER A 421 25.92 -5.44 14.51
CA SER A 421 25.85 -5.52 13.04
C SER A 421 27.20 -5.21 12.38
N ALA A 422 27.90 -4.17 12.83
CA ALA A 422 29.21 -3.78 12.31
C ALA A 422 30.27 -4.89 12.45
N GLN A 423 30.29 -5.61 13.58
CA GLN A 423 31.20 -6.74 13.78
C GLN A 423 30.90 -7.89 12.81
N LEU A 424 29.62 -8.18 12.57
CA LEU A 424 29.24 -9.19 11.58
C LEU A 424 29.64 -8.75 10.17
N PHE A 425 29.42 -7.50 9.80
CA PHE A 425 29.76 -6.99 8.47
C PHE A 425 31.25 -7.05 8.19
N ALA A 426 32.09 -6.64 9.16
CA ALA A 426 33.54 -6.74 9.06
C ALA A 426 34.02 -8.18 8.83
N VAL A 427 33.44 -9.16 9.56
CA VAL A 427 33.77 -10.58 9.41
C VAL A 427 33.30 -11.15 8.07
N LEU A 428 32.20 -10.64 7.53
CA LEU A 428 31.66 -11.04 6.22
C LEU A 428 32.34 -10.30 5.05
N GLY A 429 33.27 -9.39 5.30
CA GLY A 429 33.90 -8.55 4.27
C GLY A 429 32.89 -7.62 3.58
N LEU A 430 31.87 -7.17 4.31
CA LEU A 430 30.88 -6.21 3.85
C LEU A 430 31.29 -4.83 4.39
N GLU A 431 31.83 -3.97 3.52
CA GLU A 431 32.08 -2.56 3.86
C GLU A 431 30.77 -1.78 3.71
N GLU A 432 30.47 -0.88 4.66
CA GLU A 432 29.50 0.19 4.42
C GLU A 432 30.17 1.15 3.44
N ASP A 433 29.58 1.35 2.26
CA ASP A 433 30.09 2.34 1.29
C ASP A 433 30.07 3.74 1.94
N GLU A 434 31.18 4.16 2.53
CA GLU A 434 31.49 5.56 2.79
C GLU A 434 31.82 6.23 1.45
N GLU A 435 30.81 6.58 0.65
CA GLU A 435 30.98 7.57 -0.41
C GLU A 435 30.22 8.87 -0.10
N GLN A 436 31.05 9.90 0.04
CA GLN A 436 30.76 11.31 0.28
C GLN A 436 29.76 11.91 -0.73
N PRO A 437 28.99 12.96 -0.37
CA PRO A 437 28.30 13.78 -1.36
C PRO A 437 29.38 14.57 -2.12
N PRO A 438 29.30 14.76 -3.45
CA PRO A 438 28.19 15.51 -4.07
C PRO A 438 27.78 15.02 -5.48
N PHE A 439 26.67 15.59 -5.95
CA PHE A 439 26.04 15.50 -7.29
C PHE A 439 24.95 14.45 -7.48
#